data_AF-A0A317STG9-F1
#
_entry.id   AF-A0A317STG9-F1
#
_cell.length_a   1.000
_cell.length_b   1.000
_cell.length_c   1.000
_cell.angle_alpha   90.00
_cell.angle_beta   90.00
_cell.angle_gamma   90.00
#
_symmetry.space_group_name_H-M   'P 1'
#
loop_
_entity.id
_entity.type
_entity.pdbx_description
1 polymer ?
#
loop_
_entity_poly.entity_id
_entity_poly.type
_entity_poly.pdbx_seq_one_letter_code
_entity_poly.pdbx_strand_id
1 'polypeptide(L)'
;MEPIYLLRNLLRQASILFDDVARAHTAKLIVRGFRRNQKLEDAWTIHERIKKGRQALLLLQQANAGESKSLGRVLDLAYGRDGHRRHELLQPILDRATSSDPLIPGVPRTAPPPISDELMALMKHQVGTTIHRAEPEIPKFNAWGRPMPKRRVANMLRRHREYVLARLLPPLPEEMIQKLERFVRGAEEPVPPRRKIKSSPDTQNSCPKLSPRFKRRAYKKIVTKTPLMSINGKTQKPIAYWSDIVKGPPIEIGKLWDFEGLKKPEMQKPGKGKAKRLEEGPKGGSGAIFKAGEEISPNQRDGEAGSLKGSEVRVFAKQEKVPGRVKAHSERDGKDRGPKEPEERVPAEQGEVSREAKDMYREIDGEDRGPKDRESERSKKLDGWKTKGK
;
A
#
# COMPACT_ATOMS: atom_id res chain seq x y z
N MET A 1 25.89 -28.09 -4.47
CA MET A 1 25.88 -27.01 -5.49
C MET A 1 26.77 -25.89 -4.98
N GLU A 2 27.86 -25.60 -5.68
CA GLU A 2 28.79 -24.55 -5.23
C GLU A 2 28.16 -23.15 -5.36
N PRO A 3 28.56 -22.18 -4.50
CA PRO A 3 28.01 -20.82 -4.51
C PRO A 3 28.12 -20.12 -5.87
N ILE A 4 29.19 -20.39 -6.63
CA ILE A 4 29.44 -19.79 -7.94
C ILE A 4 28.38 -20.21 -8.96
N TYR A 5 27.99 -21.49 -8.98
CA TYR A 5 26.92 -21.97 -9.86
C TYR A 5 25.57 -21.37 -9.47
N LEU A 6 25.31 -21.24 -8.18
CA LEU A 6 24.10 -20.61 -7.67
C LEU A 6 24.00 -19.14 -8.10
N LEU A 7 25.09 -18.36 -7.95
CA LEU A 7 25.18 -16.98 -8.42
C LEU A 7 24.89 -16.87 -9.92
N ARG A 8 25.56 -17.71 -10.72
CA ARG A 8 25.36 -17.73 -12.18
C ARG A 8 23.90 -18.01 -12.51
N ASN A 9 23.29 -19.04 -11.93
CA ASN A 9 21.90 -19.41 -12.19
C ASN A 9 20.91 -18.32 -11.77
N LEU A 10 21.11 -17.70 -10.61
CA LEU A 10 20.31 -16.56 -10.15
C LEU A 10 20.38 -15.41 -11.15
N LEU A 11 21.57 -15.03 -11.61
CA LEU A 11 21.73 -13.97 -12.62
C LEU A 11 21.10 -14.35 -13.97
N ARG A 12 21.14 -15.64 -14.35
CA ARG A 12 20.42 -16.12 -15.56
C ARG A 12 18.92 -15.93 -15.40
N GLN A 13 18.34 -16.39 -14.30
CA GLN A 13 16.91 -16.28 -14.04
C GLN A 13 16.46 -14.83 -13.89
N ALA A 14 17.26 -13.99 -13.22
CA ALA A 14 16.99 -12.56 -13.13
C ALA A 14 16.95 -11.93 -14.53
N SER A 15 17.87 -12.26 -15.44
CA SER A 15 17.91 -11.68 -16.79
C SER A 15 16.72 -12.01 -17.71
N ILE A 16 15.92 -13.02 -17.33
CA ILE A 16 14.73 -13.49 -18.06
C ILE A 16 13.47 -12.71 -17.68
N LEU A 17 13.44 -12.05 -16.51
CA LEU A 17 12.27 -11.31 -16.04
C LEU A 17 11.78 -10.30 -17.10
N PHE A 18 10.47 -10.16 -17.21
CA PHE A 18 9.86 -9.35 -18.26
C PHE A 18 9.97 -7.84 -18.03
N ASP A 19 10.13 -7.39 -16.78
CA ASP A 19 10.23 -5.98 -16.39
C ASP A 19 11.72 -5.57 -16.27
N ASP A 20 12.08 -4.44 -16.86
CA ASP A 20 13.46 -3.94 -16.91
C ASP A 20 13.96 -3.46 -15.53
N VAL A 21 13.11 -2.77 -14.77
CA VAL A 21 13.44 -2.29 -13.42
C VAL A 21 13.68 -3.47 -12.48
N ALA A 22 12.83 -4.49 -12.53
CA ALA A 22 12.95 -5.71 -11.75
C ALA A 22 14.18 -6.52 -12.12
N ARG A 23 14.55 -6.58 -13.41
CA ARG A 23 15.81 -7.20 -13.85
C ARG A 23 17.02 -6.52 -13.22
N ALA A 24 17.12 -5.20 -13.40
CA ALA A 24 18.25 -4.42 -12.92
C ALA A 24 18.36 -4.50 -11.38
N HIS A 25 17.23 -4.32 -10.69
CA HIS A 25 17.17 -4.36 -9.23
C HIS A 25 17.54 -5.75 -8.68
N THR A 26 16.93 -6.82 -9.19
CA THR A 26 17.21 -8.19 -8.74
C THR A 26 18.67 -8.57 -8.99
N ALA A 27 19.23 -8.22 -10.16
CA ALA A 27 20.64 -8.47 -10.45
C ALA A 27 21.57 -7.73 -9.48
N LYS A 28 21.29 -6.44 -9.20
CA LYS A 28 22.04 -5.65 -8.22
C LYS A 28 21.99 -6.28 -6.82
N LEU A 29 20.81 -6.72 -6.38
CA LEU A 29 20.64 -7.39 -5.08
C LEU A 29 21.43 -8.70 -4.98
N ILE A 30 21.34 -9.55 -6.01
CA ILE A 30 22.08 -10.82 -6.05
C ILE A 30 23.59 -10.54 -5.94
N VAL A 31 24.13 -9.65 -6.77
CA VAL A 31 25.57 -9.35 -6.76
C VAL A 31 26.00 -8.75 -5.41
N ARG A 32 25.23 -7.81 -4.86
CA ARG A 32 25.52 -7.21 -3.54
C ARG A 32 25.50 -8.26 -2.43
N GLY A 33 24.51 -9.17 -2.45
CA GLY A 33 24.40 -10.26 -1.47
C GLY A 33 25.57 -11.22 -1.49
N PHE A 34 26.01 -11.67 -2.68
CA PHE A 34 27.17 -12.55 -2.80
C PHE A 34 28.48 -11.86 -2.43
N ARG A 35 28.67 -10.58 -2.81
CA ARG A 35 29.86 -9.81 -2.44
C ARG A 35 29.98 -9.59 -0.93
N ARG A 36 28.88 -9.26 -0.25
CA ARG A 36 28.85 -9.10 1.22
C ARG A 36 29.28 -10.39 1.94
N ASN A 37 28.85 -11.54 1.41
CA ASN A 37 29.06 -12.84 2.02
C ASN A 37 30.31 -13.57 1.50
N GLN A 38 31.18 -12.91 0.72
CA GLN A 38 32.33 -13.54 0.08
C GLN A 38 33.40 -14.01 1.08
N LYS A 39 33.55 -13.28 2.19
CA LYS A 39 34.56 -13.54 3.23
C LYS A 39 34.02 -14.32 4.43
N LEU A 40 32.83 -14.90 4.32
CA LEU A 40 32.29 -15.73 5.41
C LEU A 40 33.04 -17.06 5.44
N GLU A 41 33.54 -17.43 6.61
CA GLU A 41 34.25 -18.69 6.85
C GLU A 41 33.36 -19.71 7.58
N ASP A 42 32.38 -19.24 8.36
CA ASP A 42 31.49 -20.10 9.13
C ASP A 42 30.61 -20.98 8.23
N ALA A 43 30.81 -22.29 8.30
CA ALA A 43 30.12 -23.29 7.49
C ALA A 43 28.60 -23.26 7.68
N TRP A 44 28.11 -23.01 8.90
CA TRP A 44 26.67 -22.97 9.17
C TRP A 44 26.03 -21.75 8.52
N THR A 45 26.61 -20.56 8.71
CA THR A 45 26.15 -19.34 8.07
C THR A 45 26.20 -19.47 6.54
N ILE A 46 27.27 -20.04 5.97
CA ILE A 46 27.37 -20.30 4.53
C ILE A 46 26.23 -21.20 4.05
N HIS A 47 25.94 -22.29 4.78
CA HIS A 47 24.85 -23.19 4.45
C HIS A 47 23.49 -22.48 4.43
N GLU A 48 23.23 -21.65 5.43
CA GLU A 48 21.99 -20.87 5.52
C GLU A 48 21.85 -19.88 4.36
N ARG A 49 22.94 -19.20 3.97
CA ARG A 49 22.95 -18.29 2.81
C ARG A 49 22.74 -19.03 1.50
N ILE A 50 23.32 -20.23 1.34
CA ILE A 50 23.07 -21.09 0.17
C ILE A 50 21.61 -21.52 0.12
N LYS A 51 21.01 -21.92 1.26
CA LYS A 51 19.58 -22.27 1.35
C LYS A 51 18.70 -21.10 0.91
N LYS A 52 18.96 -19.90 1.43
CA LYS A 52 18.27 -18.65 1.02
C LYS A 52 18.42 -18.38 -0.48
N GLY A 53 19.62 -18.54 -1.03
CA GLY A 53 19.86 -18.39 -2.47
C GLY A 53 19.11 -19.40 -3.33
N ARG A 54 18.93 -20.65 -2.88
CA ARG A 54 18.10 -21.65 -3.57
C ARG A 54 16.62 -21.27 -3.58
N GLN A 55 16.11 -20.76 -2.48
CA GLN A 55 14.73 -20.27 -2.41
C GLN A 55 14.50 -19.07 -3.31
N ALA A 56 15.47 -18.14 -3.36
CA ALA A 56 15.43 -17.02 -4.31
C ALA A 56 15.42 -17.52 -5.77
N LEU A 57 16.18 -18.57 -6.07
CA LEU A 57 16.21 -19.18 -7.40
C LEU A 57 14.85 -19.80 -7.76
N LEU A 58 14.23 -20.54 -6.85
CA LEU A 58 12.89 -21.11 -7.04
C LEU A 58 11.85 -20.01 -7.28
N LEU A 59 11.88 -18.95 -6.48
CA LEU A 59 11.00 -17.80 -6.61
C LEU A 59 11.13 -17.14 -7.99
N LEU A 60 12.37 -16.97 -8.50
CA LEU A 60 12.60 -16.42 -9.84
C LEU A 60 12.15 -17.36 -10.95
N GLN A 61 12.36 -18.67 -10.80
CA GLN A 61 11.88 -19.67 -11.76
C GLN A 61 10.34 -19.65 -11.83
N GLN A 62 9.67 -19.65 -10.69
CA GLN A 62 8.21 -19.55 -10.59
C GLN A 62 7.66 -18.25 -11.18
N ALA A 63 8.31 -17.12 -10.88
CA ALA A 63 7.97 -15.83 -11.46
C ALA A 63 8.09 -15.83 -12.99
N ASN A 64 9.17 -16.43 -13.53
CA ASN A 64 9.40 -16.58 -14.96
C ASN A 64 8.44 -17.57 -15.63
N ALA A 65 7.96 -18.58 -14.89
CA ALA A 65 6.95 -19.54 -15.34
C ALA A 65 5.53 -18.94 -15.37
N GLY A 66 5.33 -17.74 -14.81
CA GLY A 66 4.04 -17.05 -14.82
C GLY A 66 3.22 -17.17 -13.54
N GLU A 67 3.81 -17.59 -12.44
CA GLU A 67 3.11 -17.60 -11.15
C GLU A 67 2.86 -16.17 -10.64
N SER A 68 1.58 -15.82 -10.46
CA SER A 68 1.19 -14.45 -10.11
C SER A 68 1.69 -13.97 -8.74
N LYS A 69 1.81 -14.87 -7.78
CA LYS A 69 2.28 -14.55 -6.41
C LYS A 69 3.78 -14.28 -6.41
N SER A 70 4.56 -15.20 -6.96
CA SER A 70 6.02 -15.11 -7.07
C SER A 70 6.43 -13.91 -7.91
N LEU A 71 5.74 -13.66 -9.02
CA LEU A 71 6.00 -12.46 -9.83
C LEU A 71 5.63 -11.16 -9.11
N GLY A 72 4.45 -11.12 -8.47
CA GLY A 72 4.04 -9.97 -7.66
C GLY A 72 5.08 -9.65 -6.60
N ARG A 73 5.64 -10.67 -5.96
CA ARG A 73 6.70 -10.52 -4.95
C ARG A 73 7.98 -9.89 -5.53
N VAL A 74 8.44 -10.35 -6.70
CA VAL A 74 9.62 -9.77 -7.37
C VAL A 74 9.40 -8.30 -7.69
N LEU A 75 8.21 -7.96 -8.21
CA LEU A 75 7.86 -6.59 -8.54
C LEU A 75 7.72 -5.71 -7.30
N ASP A 76 7.11 -6.21 -6.23
CA ASP A 76 7.00 -5.50 -4.95
C ASP A 76 8.38 -5.14 -4.38
N LEU A 77 9.37 -6.04 -4.50
CA LEU A 77 10.75 -5.74 -4.12
C LEU A 77 11.39 -4.70 -5.06
N ALA A 78 11.20 -4.86 -6.37
CA ALA A 78 11.79 -3.97 -7.38
C ALA A 78 11.31 -2.51 -7.28
N TYR A 79 10.01 -2.33 -7.01
CA TYR A 79 9.35 -1.04 -6.89
C TYR A 79 9.22 -0.58 -5.42
N GLY A 80 9.97 -1.19 -4.50
CA GLY A 80 10.05 -0.75 -3.10
C GLY A 80 8.70 -0.74 -2.37
N ARG A 81 7.79 -1.67 -2.70
CA ARG A 81 6.61 -1.97 -1.87
C ARG A 81 7.01 -2.83 -0.66
N ASP A 82 8.13 -3.54 -0.77
CA ASP A 82 8.75 -4.26 0.33
C ASP A 82 10.30 -4.25 0.22
N GLY A 83 10.98 -4.75 1.26
CA GLY A 83 12.42 -4.94 1.30
C GLY A 83 13.24 -3.65 1.49
N HIS A 84 14.53 -3.70 1.16
CA HIS A 84 15.44 -2.57 1.35
C HIS A 84 15.06 -1.34 0.52
N ARG A 85 14.65 -1.53 -0.74
CA ARG A 85 14.29 -0.41 -1.62
C ARG A 85 13.11 0.40 -1.11
N ARG A 86 12.22 -0.21 -0.34
CA ARG A 86 11.16 0.50 0.37
C ARG A 86 11.72 1.52 1.36
N HIS A 87 12.73 1.11 2.12
CA HIS A 87 13.41 1.99 3.07
C HIS A 87 14.20 3.06 2.31
N GLU A 88 14.93 2.69 1.24
CA GLU A 88 15.65 3.65 0.38
C GLU A 88 14.74 4.78 -0.14
N LEU A 89 13.52 4.44 -0.57
CA LEU A 89 12.54 5.44 -1.03
C LEU A 89 11.93 6.27 0.10
N LEU A 90 11.88 5.72 1.31
CA LEU A 90 11.31 6.40 2.47
C LEU A 90 12.33 7.30 3.19
N GLN A 91 13.63 6.97 3.12
CA GLN A 91 14.70 7.73 3.79
C GLN A 91 14.65 9.24 3.52
N PRO A 92 14.50 9.73 2.27
CA PRO A 92 14.44 11.17 1.99
C PRO A 92 13.31 11.91 2.73
N ILE A 93 12.20 11.22 3.00
CA ILE A 93 11.06 11.75 3.75
C ILE A 93 11.39 11.78 5.25
N LEU A 94 12.08 10.75 5.74
CA LEU A 94 12.48 10.64 7.14
C LEU A 94 13.58 11.65 7.50
N ASP A 95 14.50 11.94 6.58
CA ASP A 95 15.61 12.88 6.80
C ASP A 95 15.12 14.34 6.93
N ARG A 96 13.96 14.66 6.34
CA ARG A 96 13.30 15.97 6.45
C ARG A 96 12.55 16.16 7.77
N ALA A 97 12.53 15.16 8.65
CA ALA A 97 11.72 15.20 9.85
C ALA A 97 12.32 16.10 10.94
N THR A 98 11.50 16.98 11.51
CA THR A 98 11.90 17.88 12.58
C THR A 98 11.99 17.12 13.90
N SER A 99 13.13 17.22 14.59
CA SER A 99 13.28 16.72 15.97
C SER A 99 12.45 17.54 16.93
N SER A 100 11.75 16.86 17.84
CA SER A 100 10.95 17.51 18.89
C SER A 100 11.68 17.41 20.23
N ASP A 101 11.39 18.37 21.10
CA ASP A 101 12.00 18.44 22.43
C ASP A 101 11.63 17.22 23.29
N PRO A 102 12.54 16.78 24.18
CA PRO A 102 12.27 15.67 25.08
C PRO A 102 11.12 15.98 26.04
N LEU A 103 10.16 15.04 26.14
CA LEU A 103 9.01 15.17 27.06
C LEU A 103 9.45 15.38 28.52
N ILE A 104 10.60 14.79 28.87
CA ILE A 104 11.28 14.98 30.16
C ILE A 104 12.57 15.76 29.89
N PRO A 105 12.71 16.98 30.44
CA PRO A 105 13.94 17.77 30.34
C PRO A 105 15.16 16.96 30.78
N GLY A 106 16.27 17.06 30.04
CA GLY A 106 17.51 16.34 30.34
C GLY A 106 17.53 14.84 29.99
N VAL A 107 16.42 14.27 29.47
CA VAL A 107 16.35 12.86 29.07
C VAL A 107 16.08 12.74 27.56
N PRO A 108 17.11 12.78 26.69
CA PRO A 108 16.93 12.82 25.24
C PRO A 108 16.17 11.60 24.68
N ARG A 109 16.28 10.44 25.35
CA ARG A 109 15.53 9.22 24.97
C ARG A 109 14.01 9.40 25.00
N THR A 110 13.51 10.39 25.75
CA THR A 110 12.08 10.71 25.86
C THR A 110 11.58 11.67 24.78
N ALA A 111 12.46 12.14 23.89
CA ALA A 111 12.07 12.86 22.69
C ALA A 111 11.10 12.01 21.85
N PRO A 112 9.95 12.58 21.44
CA PRO A 112 9.09 11.95 20.46
C PRO A 112 9.91 11.63 19.20
N PRO A 113 9.59 10.54 18.50
CA PRO A 113 10.21 10.28 17.23
C PRO A 113 9.96 11.46 16.25
N PRO A 114 10.97 11.95 15.51
CA PRO A 114 10.81 13.10 14.59
C PRO A 114 9.84 12.80 13.46
N ILE A 115 8.83 13.64 13.25
CA ILE A 115 7.80 13.42 12.24
C ILE A 115 7.80 14.62 11.28
N SER A 116 8.03 14.36 9.99
CA SER A 116 7.88 15.37 8.92
C SER A 116 6.41 15.52 8.52
N ASP A 117 6.05 16.67 7.98
CA ASP A 117 4.72 16.90 7.40
C ASP A 117 4.41 15.94 6.24
N GLU A 118 5.41 15.60 5.42
CA GLU A 118 5.32 14.62 4.32
C GLU A 118 4.93 13.24 4.83
N LEU A 119 5.64 12.76 5.86
CA LEU A 119 5.32 11.52 6.54
C LEU A 119 3.89 11.53 7.11
N MET A 120 3.44 12.62 7.70
CA MET A 120 2.07 12.73 8.22
C MET A 120 1.01 12.70 7.13
N ALA A 121 1.23 13.41 6.02
CA ALA A 121 0.34 13.38 4.87
C ALA A 121 0.21 11.95 4.33
N LEU A 122 1.34 11.24 4.22
CA LEU A 122 1.39 9.86 3.75
C LEU A 122 0.69 8.90 4.74
N MET A 123 0.91 9.07 6.03
CA MET A 123 0.27 8.27 7.08
C MET A 123 -1.25 8.43 7.06
N LYS A 124 -1.74 9.68 7.00
CA LYS A 124 -3.18 9.99 6.94
C LYS A 124 -3.84 9.40 5.71
N HIS A 125 -3.17 9.47 4.57
CA HIS A 125 -3.67 8.94 3.30
C HIS A 125 -3.78 7.41 3.28
N GLN A 126 -2.91 6.72 4.03
CA GLN A 126 -2.85 5.25 4.07
C GLN A 126 -3.64 4.61 5.21
N VAL A 127 -4.33 5.40 6.03
CA VAL A 127 -5.23 4.87 7.05
C VAL A 127 -6.36 4.06 6.38
N GLY A 128 -6.62 2.86 6.89
CA GLY A 128 -7.64 1.94 6.36
C GLY A 128 -7.17 1.06 5.20
N THR A 129 -6.03 1.37 4.58
CA THR A 129 -5.45 0.52 3.52
C THR A 129 -4.30 -0.33 4.04
N THR A 130 -3.22 0.29 4.49
CA THR A 130 -2.01 -0.40 5.01
C THR A 130 -1.87 -0.24 6.52
N ILE A 131 -2.33 0.90 7.05
CA ILE A 131 -2.18 1.29 8.46
C ILE A 131 -3.55 1.41 9.11
N HIS A 132 -3.70 0.96 10.35
CA HIS A 132 -4.97 1.10 11.06
C HIS A 132 -5.25 2.54 11.52
N ARG A 133 -4.21 3.26 11.99
CA ARG A 133 -4.34 4.61 12.55
C ARG A 133 -3.09 5.46 12.27
N ALA A 134 -3.28 6.72 11.92
CA ALA A 134 -2.17 7.66 11.73
C ALA A 134 -1.51 8.01 13.06
N GLU A 135 -2.30 8.38 14.07
CA GLU A 135 -1.81 8.74 15.40
C GLU A 135 -2.17 7.67 16.44
N PRO A 136 -1.32 7.45 17.46
CA PRO A 136 -1.61 6.47 18.49
C PRO A 136 -2.63 7.02 19.50
N GLU A 137 -3.55 6.15 19.92
CA GLU A 137 -4.46 6.44 21.04
C GLU A 137 -3.70 6.25 22.37
N ILE A 138 -3.31 7.37 22.96
CA ILE A 138 -2.65 7.37 24.27
C ILE A 138 -3.69 7.79 25.31
N PRO A 139 -4.04 6.92 26.27
CA PRO A 139 -4.98 7.30 27.32
C PRO A 139 -4.40 8.44 28.15
N LYS A 140 -5.24 9.38 28.60
CA LYS A 140 -4.78 10.49 29.43
C LYS A 140 -4.33 10.01 30.82
N PHE A 141 -5.06 9.03 31.36
CA PHE A 141 -4.87 8.49 32.70
C PHE A 141 -4.46 7.01 32.67
N ASN A 142 -3.76 6.57 33.72
CA ASN A 142 -3.44 5.18 33.97
C ASN A 142 -4.57 4.47 34.75
N ALA A 143 -4.39 3.18 35.05
CA ALA A 143 -5.38 2.38 35.79
C ALA A 143 -5.68 2.91 37.21
N TRP A 144 -4.79 3.73 37.78
CA TRP A 144 -4.96 4.36 39.10
C TRP A 144 -5.48 5.81 39.00
N GLY A 145 -5.97 6.25 37.84
CA GLY A 145 -6.47 7.61 37.64
C GLY A 145 -5.40 8.71 37.61
N ARG A 146 -4.11 8.37 37.62
CA ARG A 146 -3.00 9.33 37.51
C ARG A 146 -2.67 9.61 36.05
N PRO A 147 -2.09 10.77 35.68
CA PRO A 147 -1.68 11.01 34.30
C PRO A 147 -0.68 9.95 33.81
N MET A 148 -0.73 9.61 32.53
CA MET A 148 0.18 8.62 31.94
C MET A 148 1.66 9.05 32.12
N PRO A 149 2.54 8.15 32.61
CA PRO A 149 3.95 8.48 32.77
C PRO A 149 4.59 8.90 31.44
N LYS A 150 5.29 10.05 31.42
CA LYS A 150 5.90 10.61 30.19
C LYS A 150 6.84 9.63 29.47
N ARG A 151 7.62 8.83 30.22
CA ARG A 151 8.45 7.76 29.65
C ARG A 151 7.63 6.70 28.90
N ARG A 152 6.46 6.34 29.45
CA ARG A 152 5.55 5.37 28.82
C ARG A 152 4.92 5.96 27.56
N VAL A 153 4.53 7.23 27.58
CA VAL A 153 4.06 7.97 26.40
C VAL A 153 5.11 7.95 25.29
N ALA A 154 6.36 8.31 25.60
CA ALA A 154 7.46 8.27 24.62
C ALA A 154 7.65 6.86 24.01
N ASN A 155 7.60 5.81 24.84
CA ASN A 155 7.71 4.43 24.36
C ASN A 155 6.52 4.01 23.47
N MET A 156 5.29 4.45 23.80
CA MET A 156 4.11 4.22 22.95
C MET A 156 4.26 4.90 21.59
N LEU A 157 4.75 6.14 21.57
CA LEU A 157 5.02 6.88 20.32
C LEU A 157 6.08 6.18 19.46
N ARG A 158 7.17 5.70 20.07
CA ARG A 158 8.23 4.94 19.35
C ARG A 158 7.71 3.64 18.75
N ARG A 159 7.01 2.83 19.55
CA ARG A 159 6.39 1.58 19.08
C ARG A 159 5.39 1.81 17.95
N HIS A 160 4.58 2.86 18.07
CA HIS A 160 3.63 3.23 17.01
C HIS A 160 4.36 3.62 15.74
N ARG A 161 5.41 4.44 15.83
CA ARG A 161 6.23 4.78 14.65
C ARG A 161 6.85 3.54 14.01
N GLU A 162 7.44 2.64 14.78
CA GLU A 162 8.02 1.39 14.25
C GLU A 162 6.95 0.56 13.53
N TYR A 163 5.76 0.42 14.14
CA TYR A 163 4.62 -0.24 13.54
C TYR A 163 4.19 0.39 12.21
N VAL A 164 4.12 1.74 12.16
CA VAL A 164 3.76 2.51 10.97
C VAL A 164 4.82 2.35 9.89
N LEU A 165 6.10 2.59 10.21
CA LEU A 165 7.20 2.48 9.26
C LEU A 165 7.35 1.05 8.71
N ALA A 166 6.95 0.03 9.47
CA ALA A 166 6.92 -1.35 8.98
C ALA A 166 5.80 -1.65 7.97
N ARG A 167 4.78 -0.78 7.83
CA ARG A 167 3.62 -0.98 6.91
C ARG A 167 3.42 0.11 5.87
N LEU A 168 3.90 1.32 6.12
CA LEU A 168 3.78 2.48 5.25
C LEU A 168 4.43 2.24 3.89
N LEU A 169 3.68 2.45 2.81
CA LEU A 169 4.22 2.35 1.46
C LEU A 169 4.82 3.70 1.04
N PRO A 170 6.07 3.73 0.53
CA PRO A 170 6.68 4.98 0.12
C PRO A 170 6.09 5.46 -1.21
N PRO A 171 6.04 6.78 -1.44
CA PRO A 171 5.71 7.31 -2.76
C PRO A 171 6.77 6.90 -3.77
N LEU A 172 6.35 6.51 -4.97
CA LEU A 172 7.28 6.31 -6.08
C LEU A 172 7.53 7.64 -6.80
N PRO A 173 8.71 7.81 -7.44
CA PRO A 173 8.95 8.93 -8.34
C PRO A 173 7.89 8.99 -9.45
N GLU A 174 7.47 10.20 -9.79
CA GLU A 174 6.43 10.49 -10.78
C GLU A 174 6.71 9.78 -12.12
N GLU A 175 7.97 9.85 -12.59
CA GLU A 175 8.42 9.23 -13.83
C GLU A 175 8.18 7.71 -13.87
N MET A 176 8.47 7.03 -12.76
CA MET A 176 8.28 5.57 -12.66
C MET A 176 6.79 5.22 -12.68
N ILE A 177 5.96 6.03 -12.03
CA ILE A 177 4.51 5.81 -12.02
C ILE A 177 3.95 6.04 -13.41
N GLN A 178 4.26 7.16 -14.06
CA GLN A 178 3.82 7.44 -15.43
C GLN A 178 4.22 6.31 -16.41
N LYS A 179 5.42 5.73 -16.24
CA LYS A 179 5.85 4.54 -16.99
C LYS A 179 4.97 3.33 -16.70
N LEU A 180 4.70 3.02 -15.42
CA LEU A 180 3.79 1.94 -15.02
C LEU A 180 2.37 2.17 -15.55
N GLU A 181 1.89 3.41 -15.54
CA GLU A 181 0.59 3.80 -16.07
C GLU A 181 0.47 3.49 -17.56
N ARG A 182 1.50 3.85 -18.36
CA ARG A 182 1.59 3.52 -19.78
C ARG A 182 1.58 2.01 -20.01
N PHE A 183 2.29 1.25 -19.19
CA PHE A 183 2.28 -0.22 -19.24
C PHE A 183 0.90 -0.81 -18.94
N VAL A 184 0.18 -0.25 -17.95
CA VAL A 184 -1.18 -0.70 -17.62
C VAL A 184 -2.15 -0.42 -18.75
N ARG A 185 -2.08 0.78 -19.35
CA ARG A 185 -2.88 1.16 -20.54
C ARG A 185 -2.50 0.33 -21.77
N GLY A 186 -1.26 -0.16 -21.82
CA GLY A 186 -0.71 -0.87 -22.97
C GLY A 186 -0.25 0.06 -24.09
N ALA A 187 0.00 1.34 -23.78
CA ALA A 187 0.58 2.29 -24.71
C ALA A 187 2.07 2.00 -24.95
N GLU A 188 2.73 1.39 -23.97
CA GLU A 188 4.14 1.02 -24.01
C GLU A 188 4.30 -0.43 -23.55
N GLU A 189 5.26 -1.15 -24.12
CA GLU A 189 5.64 -2.50 -23.66
C GLU A 189 6.98 -2.45 -22.93
N PRO A 190 7.17 -3.27 -21.87
CA PRO A 190 8.44 -3.32 -21.19
C PRO A 190 9.53 -3.85 -22.12
N VAL A 191 10.75 -3.34 -21.94
CA VAL A 191 11.92 -3.76 -22.73
C VAL A 191 12.05 -5.28 -22.65
N PRO A 192 12.12 -6.00 -23.77
CA PRO A 192 12.17 -7.45 -23.76
C PRO A 192 13.40 -7.97 -23.01
N PRO A 193 13.32 -9.18 -22.43
CA PRO A 193 14.46 -9.79 -21.76
C PRO A 193 15.57 -10.09 -22.78
N ARG A 194 16.82 -9.82 -22.38
CA ARG A 194 18.00 -10.13 -23.22
C ARG A 194 18.13 -11.63 -23.48
N ARG A 195 17.67 -12.45 -22.54
CA ARG A 195 17.71 -13.91 -22.64
C ARG A 195 16.30 -14.45 -22.76
N LYS A 196 16.11 -15.32 -23.76
CA LYS A 196 14.87 -16.09 -23.93
C LYS A 196 14.97 -17.34 -23.05
N ILE A 197 13.83 -17.76 -22.48
CA ILE A 197 13.71 -19.07 -21.85
C ILE A 197 13.93 -20.10 -22.96
N LYS A 198 14.92 -20.98 -22.80
CA LYS A 198 15.04 -22.15 -23.68
C LYS A 198 13.82 -23.03 -23.39
N SER A 199 12.94 -23.21 -24.36
CA SER A 199 11.93 -24.26 -24.29
C SER A 199 12.67 -25.59 -24.30
N SER A 200 12.69 -26.32 -23.18
CA SER A 200 13.13 -27.71 -23.18
C SER A 200 12.16 -28.51 -24.06
N PRO A 201 12.66 -29.33 -25.00
CA PRO A 201 11.78 -30.13 -25.86
C PRO A 201 11.01 -31.19 -25.07
N ASP A 202 11.53 -31.63 -23.92
CA ASP A 202 10.99 -32.75 -23.13
C ASP A 202 9.78 -32.38 -22.26
N THR A 203 9.38 -31.11 -22.25
CA THR A 203 8.19 -30.67 -21.50
C THR A 203 7.18 -30.13 -22.50
N GLN A 204 6.23 -30.97 -22.91
CA GLN A 204 5.10 -30.57 -23.75
C GLN A 204 4.25 -29.43 -23.13
N ASN A 205 4.48 -29.12 -21.84
CA ASN A 205 4.08 -27.88 -21.21
C ASN A 205 5.17 -26.81 -21.37
N SER A 206 5.33 -26.30 -22.59
CA SER A 206 6.13 -25.08 -22.81
C SER A 206 5.60 -23.99 -21.89
N CYS A 207 6.43 -23.43 -21.00
CA CYS A 207 6.01 -22.34 -20.12
C CYS A 207 5.36 -21.25 -20.97
N PRO A 208 4.07 -20.92 -20.76
CA PRO A 208 3.39 -19.95 -21.59
C PRO A 208 4.12 -18.61 -21.51
N LYS A 209 4.42 -18.00 -22.66
CA LYS A 209 4.86 -16.61 -22.69
C LYS A 209 3.84 -15.79 -21.89
N LEU A 210 4.31 -15.04 -20.89
CA LEU A 210 3.47 -14.18 -20.05
C LEU A 210 2.51 -13.36 -20.93
N SER A 211 1.21 -13.62 -20.82
CA SER A 211 0.18 -12.91 -21.60
C SER A 211 0.27 -11.40 -21.35
N PRO A 212 0.11 -10.54 -22.38
CA PRO A 212 0.05 -9.09 -22.19
C PRO A 212 -0.97 -8.68 -21.11
N ARG A 213 -2.12 -9.35 -21.05
CA ARG A 213 -3.15 -9.11 -20.03
C ARG A 213 -2.64 -9.39 -18.62
N PHE A 214 -1.84 -10.45 -18.46
CA PHE A 214 -1.24 -10.81 -17.18
C PHE A 214 -0.21 -9.77 -16.72
N LYS A 215 0.67 -9.32 -17.63
CA LYS A 215 1.64 -8.24 -17.35
C LYS A 215 0.93 -6.96 -16.91
N ARG A 216 -0.11 -6.54 -17.64
CA ARG A 216 -0.93 -5.36 -17.29
C ARG A 216 -1.58 -5.48 -15.91
N ARG A 217 -2.13 -6.66 -15.58
CA ARG A 217 -2.68 -6.93 -14.25
C ARG A 217 -1.62 -6.85 -13.16
N ALA A 218 -0.41 -7.35 -13.40
CA ALA A 218 0.69 -7.27 -12.46
C ALA A 218 1.07 -5.80 -12.18
N TYR A 219 1.25 -4.98 -13.21
CA TYR A 219 1.52 -3.56 -13.04
C TYR A 219 0.37 -2.80 -12.38
N LYS A 220 -0.89 -3.12 -12.76
CA LYS A 220 -2.07 -2.50 -12.14
C LYS A 220 -2.08 -2.69 -10.63
N LYS A 221 -1.71 -3.88 -10.13
CA LYS A 221 -1.62 -4.16 -8.68
C LYS A 221 -0.60 -3.26 -7.97
N ILE A 222 0.51 -2.92 -8.62
CA ILE A 222 1.53 -2.04 -8.05
C ILE A 222 0.99 -0.62 -8.01
N VAL A 223 0.49 -0.12 -9.13
CA VAL A 223 -0.06 1.23 -9.27
C VAL A 223 -1.19 1.46 -8.27
N THR A 224 -2.11 0.50 -8.11
CA THR A 224 -3.22 0.60 -7.15
C THR A 224 -2.79 0.75 -5.69
N LYS A 225 -1.60 0.25 -5.34
CA LYS A 225 -1.06 0.28 -3.98
C LYS A 225 -0.05 1.40 -3.78
N THR A 226 0.26 2.16 -4.83
CA THR A 226 1.34 3.15 -4.78
C THR A 226 0.75 4.53 -4.50
N PRO A 227 1.06 5.14 -3.35
CA PRO A 227 0.72 6.52 -3.13
C PRO A 227 1.60 7.41 -4.01
N LEU A 228 1.03 8.47 -4.53
CA LEU A 228 1.73 9.61 -5.11
C LEU A 228 1.87 10.69 -4.06
N MET A 229 2.84 11.57 -4.24
CA MET A 229 3.02 12.72 -3.36
C MET A 229 3.41 13.94 -4.20
N SER A 230 2.67 15.02 -4.05
CA SER A 230 2.97 16.31 -4.65
C SER A 230 2.86 17.42 -3.61
N ILE A 231 3.50 18.56 -3.88
CA ILE A 231 3.37 19.74 -3.03
C ILE A 231 2.18 20.54 -3.56
N ASN A 232 1.23 20.87 -2.67
CA ASN A 232 0.12 21.73 -3.05
C ASN A 232 0.63 23.16 -3.28
N GLY A 233 0.48 23.68 -4.50
CA GLY A 233 0.92 25.03 -4.85
C GLY A 233 0.30 26.15 -4.00
N LYS A 234 -0.91 25.93 -3.45
CA LYS A 234 -1.61 26.93 -2.62
C LYS A 234 -1.16 26.91 -1.17
N THR A 235 -1.08 25.73 -0.57
CA THR A 235 -0.81 25.59 0.87
C THR A 235 0.65 25.29 1.19
N GLN A 236 1.48 25.02 0.16
CA GLN A 236 2.86 24.52 0.27
C GLN A 236 2.99 23.25 1.12
N LYS A 237 1.87 22.59 1.44
CA LYS A 237 1.86 21.35 2.21
C LYS A 237 1.90 20.15 1.27
N PRO A 238 2.60 19.08 1.68
CA PRO A 238 2.59 17.84 0.92
C PRO A 238 1.19 17.21 0.94
N ILE A 239 0.73 16.77 -0.22
CA ILE A 239 -0.51 16.03 -0.39
C ILE A 239 -0.17 14.69 -1.01
N ALA A 240 -0.65 13.62 -0.37
CA ALA A 240 -0.62 12.28 -0.92
C ALA A 240 -1.95 11.95 -1.61
N TYR A 241 -1.87 11.32 -2.77
CA TYR A 241 -3.05 10.92 -3.57
C TYR A 241 -2.80 9.57 -4.26
N TRP A 242 -3.87 8.91 -4.69
CA TRP A 242 -3.78 7.69 -5.49
C TRP A 242 -3.86 8.02 -6.99
N SER A 243 -3.19 7.22 -7.82
CA SER A 243 -3.33 7.33 -9.28
C SER A 243 -4.78 7.12 -9.73
N ASP A 244 -5.27 7.89 -10.70
CA ASP A 244 -6.66 7.79 -11.19
C ASP A 244 -6.93 6.53 -12.02
N ILE A 245 -5.90 5.81 -12.45
CA ILE A 245 -6.04 4.54 -13.21
C ILE A 245 -6.86 3.48 -12.46
N VAL A 246 -6.90 3.57 -11.13
CA VAL A 246 -7.67 2.66 -10.29
C VAL A 246 -9.17 2.85 -10.47
N LYS A 247 -9.63 4.07 -10.76
CA LYS A 247 -11.05 4.43 -10.83
C LYS A 247 -11.78 3.84 -12.05
N GLY A 248 -11.05 3.17 -12.95
CA GLY A 248 -11.60 2.75 -14.25
C GLY A 248 -11.93 3.97 -15.12
N PRO A 249 -12.40 3.80 -16.37
CA PRO A 249 -13.16 4.88 -16.98
C PRO A 249 -14.29 5.25 -15.98
N PRO A 250 -14.59 6.54 -15.76
CA PRO A 250 -15.73 6.91 -14.96
C PRO A 250 -16.92 6.13 -15.52
N ILE A 251 -17.45 5.21 -14.72
CA ILE A 251 -18.72 4.59 -15.03
C ILE A 251 -19.67 5.78 -15.01
N GLU A 252 -20.23 6.13 -16.16
CA GLU A 252 -21.28 7.14 -16.24
C GLU A 252 -22.50 6.54 -15.54
N ILE A 253 -22.51 6.63 -14.21
CA ILE A 253 -23.60 6.17 -13.34
C ILE A 253 -24.87 6.89 -13.84
N GLY A 254 -25.73 6.16 -14.54
CA GLY A 254 -26.96 6.70 -15.14
C GLY A 254 -27.26 6.28 -16.58
N LYS A 255 -26.41 5.49 -17.25
CA LYS A 255 -26.76 4.93 -18.56
C LYS A 255 -27.64 3.68 -18.40
N LEU A 256 -28.83 3.71 -19.01
CA LEU A 256 -29.89 2.70 -18.88
C LEU A 256 -29.45 1.26 -19.24
N TRP A 257 -28.38 1.11 -20.02
CA TRP A 257 -27.79 -0.17 -20.41
C TRP A 257 -26.88 -0.81 -19.34
N ASP A 258 -26.67 -0.16 -18.20
CA ASP A 258 -25.88 -0.70 -17.08
C ASP A 258 -26.72 -1.58 -16.12
N PHE A 259 -28.03 -1.69 -16.31
CA PHE A 259 -28.88 -2.68 -15.61
C PHE A 259 -28.66 -4.08 -16.20
N GLU A 260 -28.37 -5.06 -15.33
CA GLU A 260 -28.22 -6.47 -15.72
C GLU A 260 -29.44 -6.95 -16.53
N GLY A 261 -29.24 -7.20 -17.83
CA GLY A 261 -30.27 -7.70 -18.74
C GLY A 261 -30.42 -6.92 -20.06
N LEU A 262 -29.90 -5.70 -20.17
CA LEU A 262 -30.01 -4.89 -21.39
C LEU A 262 -28.75 -4.98 -22.26
N LYS A 263 -28.88 -5.51 -23.48
CA LYS A 263 -27.80 -5.50 -24.48
C LYS A 263 -27.49 -4.05 -24.86
N LYS A 264 -26.20 -3.68 -24.77
CA LYS A 264 -25.71 -2.39 -25.24
C LYS A 264 -26.10 -2.20 -26.72
N PRO A 265 -26.76 -1.10 -27.11
CA PRO A 265 -27.16 -0.91 -28.50
C PRO A 265 -25.90 -0.87 -29.38
N GLU A 266 -25.88 -1.69 -30.42
CA GLU A 266 -24.83 -1.65 -31.44
C GLU A 266 -24.90 -0.29 -32.13
N MET A 267 -23.95 0.59 -31.83
CA MET A 267 -23.73 1.80 -32.60
C MET A 267 -23.38 1.39 -34.03
N GLN A 268 -24.36 1.51 -34.93
CA GLN A 268 -24.12 1.44 -36.37
C GLN A 268 -23.08 2.48 -36.72
N LYS A 269 -21.89 2.02 -37.14
CA LYS A 269 -20.87 2.92 -37.69
C LYS A 269 -21.49 3.59 -38.93
N PRO A 270 -21.43 4.93 -39.05
CA PRO A 270 -21.95 5.58 -40.25
C PRO A 270 -21.25 4.99 -41.46
N GLY A 271 -22.06 4.43 -42.36
CA GLY A 271 -21.59 3.77 -43.57
C GLY A 271 -20.73 4.74 -44.37
N LYS A 272 -19.56 4.27 -44.82
CA LYS A 272 -18.75 4.96 -45.81
C LYS A 272 -19.51 4.95 -47.14
N GLY A 273 -20.45 5.89 -47.30
CA GLY A 273 -21.11 6.17 -48.56
C GLY A 273 -20.08 6.70 -49.57
N LYS A 274 -19.86 5.95 -50.64
CA LYS A 274 -19.04 6.34 -51.79
C LYS A 274 -19.68 7.54 -52.47
N ALA A 275 -19.02 8.70 -52.45
CA ALA A 275 -19.37 9.81 -53.32
C ALA A 275 -19.09 9.41 -54.78
N LYS A 276 -20.14 9.33 -55.60
CA LYS A 276 -20.03 9.34 -57.07
C LYS A 276 -20.65 10.64 -57.58
N ARG A 277 -19.80 11.34 -58.31
CA ARG A 277 -19.91 12.62 -59.02
C ARG A 277 -20.65 12.41 -60.34
N LEU A 278 -21.46 13.39 -60.76
CA LEU A 278 -21.95 13.74 -62.12
C LEU A 278 -22.88 14.97 -61.91
N GLU A 279 -22.46 16.21 -62.21
CA GLU A 279 -22.57 16.93 -63.50
C GLU A 279 -24.01 17.00 -64.05
N GLU A 280 -24.59 18.08 -64.60
CA GLU A 280 -24.35 19.52 -64.74
C GLU A 280 -25.67 20.11 -65.33
N GLY A 281 -26.22 21.19 -64.74
CA GLY A 281 -27.09 22.26 -65.32
C GLY A 281 -28.36 21.95 -66.18
N PRO A 282 -29.03 22.99 -66.75
CA PRO A 282 -29.36 24.31 -66.17
C PRO A 282 -30.75 24.89 -66.58
N LYS A 283 -31.10 26.06 -65.99
CA LYS A 283 -31.86 27.23 -66.52
C LYS A 283 -33.25 27.58 -65.96
N GLY A 284 -33.39 28.90 -65.70
CA GLY A 284 -34.62 29.70 -65.62
C GLY A 284 -34.97 30.11 -64.18
N GLY A 285 -35.05 31.38 -63.76
CA GLY A 285 -35.18 32.67 -64.43
C GLY A 285 -36.27 33.49 -63.72
N SER A 286 -36.06 34.80 -63.52
CA SER A 286 -36.97 35.83 -62.92
C SER A 286 -37.13 35.79 -61.38
N GLY A 287 -37.23 36.89 -60.63
CA GLY A 287 -37.34 38.33 -60.89
C GLY A 287 -38.10 39.01 -59.72
N ALA A 288 -37.81 40.30 -59.46
CA ALA A 288 -38.49 41.27 -58.53
C ALA A 288 -38.29 41.03 -57.00
N ILE A 289 -37.82 41.97 -56.16
CA ILE A 289 -38.10 43.41 -55.85
C ILE A 289 -39.44 43.63 -55.10
N PHE A 290 -39.35 44.46 -54.03
CA PHE A 290 -40.37 45.01 -53.10
C PHE A 290 -40.72 44.15 -51.86
N LYS A 291 -41.10 44.67 -50.69
CA LYS A 291 -40.95 45.90 -49.87
C LYS A 291 -41.77 45.60 -48.58
N ALA A 292 -41.50 46.33 -47.49
CA ALA A 292 -42.33 46.45 -46.26
C ALA A 292 -42.42 45.16 -45.41
N GLY A 293 -42.36 45.16 -44.07
CA GLY A 293 -42.65 46.17 -43.06
C GLY A 293 -43.68 45.54 -42.13
N GLU A 294 -43.36 45.34 -40.84
CA GLU A 294 -44.32 45.41 -39.73
C GLU A 294 -43.63 45.17 -38.38
N GLU A 295 -43.61 46.23 -37.58
CA GLU A 295 -43.37 46.26 -36.15
C GLU A 295 -44.64 45.76 -35.44
N ILE A 296 -44.55 44.81 -34.49
CA ILE A 296 -45.51 44.70 -33.38
C ILE A 296 -44.79 44.16 -32.11
N SER A 297 -44.46 45.08 -31.20
CA SER A 297 -44.74 44.96 -29.75
C SER A 297 -45.95 45.89 -29.49
N PRO A 298 -46.74 45.85 -28.37
CA PRO A 298 -46.38 45.49 -26.99
C PRO A 298 -47.54 44.87 -26.15
N ASN A 299 -47.31 44.79 -24.82
CA ASN A 299 -48.25 44.82 -23.67
C ASN A 299 -48.07 43.62 -22.71
N GLN A 300 -47.49 43.83 -21.53
CA GLN A 300 -48.13 44.36 -20.30
C GLN A 300 -49.26 43.46 -19.78
N ARG A 301 -49.06 42.92 -18.58
CA ARG A 301 -50.08 42.88 -17.52
C ARG A 301 -49.46 42.66 -16.15
N ASP A 302 -49.92 43.53 -15.25
CA ASP A 302 -49.63 43.68 -13.85
C ASP A 302 -50.35 42.66 -12.95
N GLY A 303 -50.02 42.71 -11.66
CA GLY A 303 -50.82 42.19 -10.53
C GLY A 303 -49.95 41.37 -9.56
N GLU A 304 -49.44 41.95 -8.46
CA GLU A 304 -50.10 42.09 -7.13
C GLU A 304 -50.57 40.75 -6.54
N ALA A 305 -50.52 40.43 -5.24
CA ALA A 305 -49.98 40.96 -3.99
C ALA A 305 -50.17 39.80 -2.97
N GLY A 306 -49.47 39.78 -1.84
CA GLY A 306 -49.77 38.74 -0.83
C GLY A 306 -48.80 38.62 0.34
N SER A 307 -48.88 39.57 1.26
CA SER A 307 -48.26 39.58 2.59
C SER A 307 -48.94 38.60 3.56
N LEU A 308 -48.20 38.05 4.54
CA LEU A 308 -48.47 38.12 6.01
C LEU A 308 -48.01 36.89 6.83
N LYS A 309 -47.29 37.20 7.94
CA LYS A 309 -47.29 36.59 9.30
C LYS A 309 -46.77 35.14 9.44
N GLY A 310 -45.98 34.74 10.44
CA GLY A 310 -45.69 35.28 11.78
C GLY A 310 -46.28 34.38 12.88
N SER A 311 -45.44 33.60 13.59
CA SER A 311 -45.62 33.04 14.96
C SER A 311 -44.50 32.02 15.24
N GLU A 312 -43.59 32.23 16.19
CA GLU A 312 -43.66 32.06 17.66
C GLU A 312 -43.46 30.63 18.20
N VAL A 313 -42.34 30.49 18.94
CA VAL A 313 -42.18 29.92 20.29
C VAL A 313 -42.83 28.56 20.62
N ARG A 314 -41.99 27.57 21.01
CA ARG A 314 -42.24 26.78 22.23
C ARG A 314 -41.01 26.07 22.80
N VAL A 315 -40.69 26.49 24.02
CA VAL A 315 -39.82 25.86 25.02
C VAL A 315 -40.56 24.66 25.64
N PHE A 316 -39.86 23.55 25.90
CA PHE A 316 -40.24 22.63 26.98
C PHE A 316 -39.01 22.02 27.65
N ALA A 317 -38.77 22.47 28.87
CA ALA A 317 -37.98 21.78 29.88
C ALA A 317 -38.88 20.80 30.63
N LYS A 318 -38.36 19.64 31.03
CA LYS A 318 -38.87 18.87 32.18
C LYS A 318 -37.71 18.13 32.86
N GLN A 319 -37.51 18.49 34.13
CA GLN A 319 -36.76 17.76 35.15
C GLN A 319 -37.74 16.85 35.91
N GLU A 320 -37.27 15.68 36.35
CA GLU A 320 -37.75 14.89 37.52
C GLU A 320 -36.63 13.84 37.75
N LYS A 321 -35.77 13.83 38.78
CA LYS A 321 -35.83 13.86 40.26
C LYS A 321 -36.40 12.58 40.94
N VAL A 322 -35.44 11.87 41.56
CA VAL A 322 -35.43 11.14 42.86
C VAL A 322 -36.00 9.69 42.98
N PRO A 323 -35.66 8.90 44.04
CA PRO A 323 -34.93 7.63 43.89
C PRO A 323 -35.57 6.43 44.64
N GLY A 324 -35.01 5.22 44.47
CA GLY A 324 -35.47 4.01 45.16
C GLY A 324 -34.34 3.15 45.70
N ARG A 325 -34.28 3.07 47.03
CA ARG A 325 -33.31 2.42 47.93
C ARG A 325 -33.90 1.12 48.49
N VAL A 326 -33.25 -0.06 48.38
CA VAL A 326 -33.30 -1.21 49.35
C VAL A 326 -32.13 -2.18 49.03
N LYS A 327 -31.08 -2.31 49.85
CA LYS A 327 -30.77 -3.37 50.87
C LYS A 327 -31.02 -4.82 50.38
N ALA A 328 -30.00 -5.66 50.20
CA ALA A 328 -29.25 -6.49 51.17
C ALA A 328 -29.88 -7.88 51.45
N HIS A 329 -29.00 -8.86 51.75
CA HIS A 329 -29.23 -10.28 52.10
C HIS A 329 -29.37 -11.24 50.90
N SER A 330 -28.80 -12.44 50.88
CA SER A 330 -27.95 -13.19 51.80
C SER A 330 -27.47 -14.45 51.07
N GLU A 331 -26.39 -15.04 51.58
CA GLU A 331 -25.84 -16.37 51.29
C GLU A 331 -26.89 -17.47 51.09
N ARG A 332 -26.56 -18.44 50.23
CA ARG A 332 -26.87 -19.86 50.43
C ARG A 332 -25.98 -20.75 49.56
N ASP A 333 -25.23 -21.59 50.26
CA ASP A 333 -24.57 -22.80 49.79
C ASP A 333 -25.56 -23.82 49.21
N GLY A 334 -25.09 -24.67 48.29
CA GLY A 334 -25.73 -25.98 48.09
C GLY A 334 -25.57 -26.64 46.71
N LYS A 335 -24.55 -27.50 46.61
CA LYS A 335 -24.54 -28.86 46.03
C LYS A 335 -24.80 -29.09 44.52
N ASP A 336 -23.81 -29.76 43.93
CA ASP A 336 -23.86 -30.96 43.08
C ASP A 336 -25.08 -31.21 42.19
N ARG A 337 -24.81 -31.32 40.87
CA ARG A 337 -25.31 -32.40 39.98
C ARG A 337 -24.73 -32.27 38.56
N GLY A 338 -23.91 -33.25 38.19
CA GLY A 338 -24.04 -34.03 36.96
C GLY A 338 -23.62 -33.42 35.60
N PRO A 339 -23.04 -34.22 34.69
CA PRO A 339 -22.36 -33.75 33.49
C PRO A 339 -23.33 -33.55 32.31
N LYS A 340 -23.02 -32.59 31.43
CA LYS A 340 -23.56 -32.48 30.08
C LYS A 340 -22.40 -32.37 29.09
N GLU A 341 -22.24 -33.41 28.28
CA GLU A 341 -21.67 -33.38 26.93
C GLU A 341 -22.31 -32.23 26.10
N PRO A 342 -21.64 -31.62 25.09
CA PRO A 342 -21.44 -32.33 23.82
C PRO A 342 -20.24 -31.92 22.92
N GLU A 343 -19.97 -32.83 21.97
CA GLU A 343 -19.55 -32.55 20.59
C GLU A 343 -18.18 -31.90 20.34
N GLU A 344 -17.18 -32.76 20.16
CA GLU A 344 -15.91 -32.40 19.56
C GLU A 344 -16.04 -32.34 18.02
N ARG A 345 -15.94 -31.11 17.49
CA ARG A 345 -15.88 -30.79 16.07
C ARG A 345 -14.48 -31.07 15.49
N VAL A 346 -14.47 -31.71 14.33
CA VAL A 346 -13.50 -31.70 13.21
C VAL A 346 -12.29 -30.74 13.36
N PRO A 347 -11.03 -31.21 13.17
CA PRO A 347 -9.92 -30.32 12.90
C PRO A 347 -9.89 -29.91 11.42
N ALA A 348 -10.03 -28.60 11.18
CA ALA A 348 -9.69 -27.96 9.92
C ALA A 348 -8.16 -27.76 9.86
N GLU A 349 -7.45 -28.70 9.25
CA GLU A 349 -6.11 -28.47 8.73
C GLU A 349 -6.21 -27.57 7.51
N GLN A 350 -5.80 -26.30 7.63
CA GLN A 350 -5.35 -25.46 6.52
C GLN A 350 -4.81 -24.13 7.06
N GLY A 351 -3.50 -23.89 6.92
CA GLY A 351 -3.02 -22.50 6.81
C GLY A 351 -1.67 -22.10 7.40
N GLU A 352 -0.81 -22.99 7.89
CA GLU A 352 0.45 -22.54 8.52
C GLU A 352 1.64 -22.27 7.57
N VAL A 353 1.52 -22.52 6.26
CA VAL A 353 2.65 -22.39 5.32
C VAL A 353 3.04 -20.94 4.96
N SER A 354 2.39 -19.91 5.53
CA SER A 354 2.56 -18.52 5.06
C SER A 354 3.30 -17.56 6.00
N ARG A 355 3.71 -17.99 7.21
CA ARG A 355 4.42 -17.10 8.17
C ARG A 355 5.95 -17.20 8.03
N GLU A 356 6.50 -18.40 7.87
CA GLU A 356 7.96 -18.60 7.75
C GLU A 356 8.56 -17.98 6.47
N ALA A 357 7.78 -17.86 5.39
CA ALA A 357 8.24 -17.21 4.17
C ALA A 357 8.37 -15.67 4.28
N LYS A 358 7.69 -15.05 5.25
CA LYS A 358 7.71 -13.58 5.46
C LYS A 358 8.90 -13.12 6.30
N ASP A 359 9.33 -13.90 7.28
CA ASP A 359 10.48 -13.54 8.12
C ASP A 359 11.83 -13.78 7.40
N MET A 360 11.84 -14.65 6.39
CA MET A 360 13.05 -15.06 5.67
C MET A 360 13.77 -13.96 4.86
N TYR A 361 13.08 -12.89 4.46
CA TYR A 361 13.66 -11.74 3.74
C TYR A 361 13.81 -10.47 4.61
N ARG A 362 13.26 -10.44 5.84
CA ARG A 362 13.57 -9.36 6.80
C ARG A 362 15.05 -9.35 7.19
N GLU A 363 15.70 -10.51 7.13
CA GLU A 363 17.14 -10.67 7.46
C GLU A 363 18.09 -10.72 6.25
N ILE A 364 17.56 -10.64 5.02
CA ILE A 364 18.42 -10.60 3.81
C ILE A 364 19.11 -9.23 3.67
N ASP A 365 18.64 -8.22 4.42
CA ASP A 365 19.30 -6.92 4.56
C ASP A 365 19.64 -6.56 6.02
N GLY A 366 19.96 -7.57 6.85
CA GLY A 366 20.73 -7.40 8.08
C GLY A 366 20.38 -6.18 8.92
N GLU A 367 19.30 -6.25 9.69
CA GLU A 367 19.26 -5.46 10.91
C GLU A 367 20.42 -5.93 11.80
N ASP A 368 21.37 -5.02 12.05
CA ASP A 368 22.27 -5.05 13.20
C ASP A 368 21.44 -5.28 14.47
N ARG A 369 21.33 -6.52 14.92
CA ARG A 369 21.40 -6.75 16.36
C ARG A 369 22.88 -6.71 16.69
N GLY A 370 23.35 -5.53 17.08
CA GLY A 370 24.71 -5.29 17.52
C GLY A 370 25.17 -6.32 18.56
N PRO A 371 26.49 -6.50 18.69
CA PRO A 371 27.06 -7.57 19.50
C PRO A 371 26.50 -7.52 20.93
N LYS A 372 26.13 -8.70 21.44
CA LYS A 372 25.87 -8.92 22.86
C LYS A 372 27.19 -8.79 23.63
N ASP A 373 27.75 -7.59 23.71
CA ASP A 373 28.84 -7.26 24.61
C ASP A 373 28.28 -7.01 26.01
N ARG A 374 27.68 -8.05 26.61
CA ARG A 374 27.21 -8.02 28.01
C ARG A 374 27.75 -9.16 28.87
N GLU A 375 28.58 -10.04 28.33
CA GLU A 375 29.13 -11.17 29.08
C GLU A 375 30.61 -11.02 29.50
N SER A 376 31.35 -10.02 28.99
CA SER A 376 32.77 -9.83 29.34
C SER A 376 33.04 -8.89 30.54
N GLU A 377 32.04 -8.13 31.02
CA GLU A 377 32.23 -7.22 32.17
C GLU A 377 31.92 -7.85 33.54
N ARG A 378 31.33 -9.05 33.59
CA ARG A 378 31.05 -9.74 34.88
C ARG A 378 32.25 -10.49 35.45
N SER A 379 33.26 -10.82 34.65
CA SER A 379 34.42 -11.59 35.12
C SER A 379 35.53 -10.74 35.74
N LYS A 380 35.53 -9.40 35.56
CA LYS A 380 36.56 -8.51 36.14
C LYS A 380 36.23 -7.96 37.54
N LYS A 381 35.08 -8.32 38.13
CA LYS A 381 34.65 -7.82 39.45
C LYS A 381 34.83 -8.80 40.60
N LEU A 382 35.43 -9.98 40.37
CA LEU A 382 35.64 -11.00 41.40
C LEU A 382 37.09 -11.08 41.94
N ASP A 383 38.06 -10.40 41.32
CA ASP A 383 39.47 -10.48 41.75
C ASP A 383 39.94 -9.35 42.68
N GLY A 384 39.03 -8.47 43.13
CA GLY A 384 39.38 -7.27 43.91
C GLY A 384 39.32 -7.40 45.45
N TRP A 385 38.93 -8.56 46.00
CA TRP A 385 38.69 -8.74 47.44
C TRP A 385 39.62 -9.80 48.06
N LYS A 386 40.94 -9.61 47.93
CA LYS A 386 41.91 -10.34 48.77
C LYS A 386 43.23 -9.59 48.78
N THR A 387 43.37 -8.60 49.66
CA THR A 387 44.64 -8.22 50.35
C THR A 387 44.43 -6.96 51.18
N LYS A 388 43.91 -7.09 52.39
CA LYS A 388 44.25 -6.23 53.53
C LYS A 388 44.13 -7.08 54.80
N GLY A 389 45.28 -7.44 55.38
CA GLY A 389 45.32 -8.24 56.60
C GLY A 389 46.72 -8.72 56.95
N LYS A 390 47.58 -7.80 57.40
CA LYS A 390 48.38 -7.85 58.65
C LYS A 390 49.49 -6.81 58.59
#